data_AF-A0AAW8AE84-F1
#
_entry.id   AF-A0AAW8AE84-F1
#
_cell.length_a   1.000
_cell.length_b   1.000
_cell.length_c   1.000
_cell.angle_alpha   90.00
_cell.angle_beta   90.00
_cell.angle_gamma   90.00
#
_symmetry.space_group_name_H-M   'P 1'
#
loop_
_entity.id
_entity.type
_entity.pdbx_description
1 polymer ?
#
loop_
_entity_poly.entity_id
_entity_poly.type
_entity_poly.pdbx_seq_one_letter_code
_entity_poly.pdbx_strand_id
1 'polypeptide(L)'
;MTITLQAVNELIASLEGAGELSIREQKFLKLAKAFKQMAAENVALKTFCKNAAFDADYEAELGMERGGFTDALNNIEIPATDRIVAGIKADGVEEFIGLLQQHVDEGDFVGDEVAVIVGAIDCGKEFFEQLREGADK
;
A
#
# COMPACT_ATOMS: atom_id res chain seq x y z
N MET A 1 -11.99 -0.82 39.80
CA MET A 1 -11.60 0.58 39.61
C MET A 1 -12.88 1.37 39.31
N THR A 2 -13.27 2.31 40.16
CA THR A 2 -14.47 3.14 39.96
C THR A 2 -14.07 4.49 39.41
N ILE A 3 -14.50 4.80 38.19
CA ILE A 3 -14.34 6.13 37.59
C ILE A 3 -15.43 7.06 38.15
N THR A 4 -15.06 8.31 38.42
CA THR A 4 -16.00 9.33 38.92
C THR A 4 -16.71 10.01 37.76
N LEU A 5 -17.92 10.52 38.00
CA LEU A 5 -18.68 11.31 37.01
C LEU A 5 -17.89 12.54 36.50
N GLN A 6 -17.07 13.14 37.36
CA GLN A 6 -16.18 14.25 36.99
C GLN A 6 -15.14 13.81 35.95
N ALA A 7 -14.49 12.66 36.14
CA ALA A 7 -13.52 12.13 35.18
C ALA A 7 -14.17 11.78 33.84
N VAL A 8 -15.44 11.34 33.83
CA VAL A 8 -16.20 11.12 32.59
C VAL A 8 -16.46 12.43 31.86
N ASN A 9 -16.87 13.48 32.58
CA ASN A 9 -17.16 14.79 31.98
C ASN A 9 -15.90 15.46 31.42
N GLU A 10 -14.76 15.34 32.11
CA GLU A 10 -13.46 15.84 31.63
C GLU A 10 -12.99 15.08 30.39
N LEU A 11 -13.20 13.76 30.35
CA LEU A 11 -12.87 12.94 29.17
C LEU A 11 -13.74 13.33 27.96
N ILE A 12 -15.05 13.54 28.16
CA ILE A 12 -15.97 13.98 27.11
C ILE A 12 -15.52 15.35 26.58
N ALA A 13 -15.26 16.32 27.45
CA ALA A 13 -14.78 17.64 27.04
C ALA A 13 -13.43 17.58 26.32
N SER A 14 -12.52 16.70 26.74
CA SER A 14 -11.24 16.48 26.07
C SER A 14 -11.41 15.87 24.68
N LEU A 15 -12.34 14.92 24.50
CA LEU A 15 -12.59 14.26 23.22
C LEU A 15 -13.36 15.19 22.25
N GLU A 16 -14.31 15.97 22.74
CA GLU A 16 -15.07 16.94 21.94
C GLU A 16 -14.24 18.18 21.58
N GLY A 17 -13.31 18.58 22.46
CA GLY A 17 -12.41 19.72 22.25
C GLY A 17 -11.18 19.40 21.38
N ALA A 18 -10.82 18.13 21.19
CA ALA A 18 -9.60 17.75 20.47
C ALA A 18 -9.63 18.15 18.98
N GLY A 19 -10.81 18.31 18.38
CA GLY A 19 -10.94 18.56 16.93
C GLY A 19 -10.34 17.45 16.05
N GLU A 20 -9.97 16.32 16.65
CA GLU A 20 -9.40 15.18 15.95
C GLU A 20 -10.50 14.40 15.25
N LEU A 21 -10.26 14.02 13.99
CA LEU A 21 -11.18 13.15 13.25
C LEU A 21 -11.38 11.86 14.04
N SER A 22 -12.64 11.44 14.17
CA SER A 22 -12.97 10.11 14.67
C SER A 22 -12.30 9.02 13.82
N ILE A 23 -12.08 7.84 14.41
CA ILE A 23 -11.51 6.68 13.71
C ILE A 23 -12.27 6.38 12.40
N ARG A 24 -13.60 6.58 12.40
CA ARG A 24 -14.45 6.42 11.23
C ARG A 24 -14.12 7.45 10.14
N GLU A 25 -14.04 8.73 10.49
CA GLU A 25 -13.73 9.80 9.55
C GLU A 25 -12.33 9.65 8.97
N GLN A 26 -11.35 9.24 9.79
CA GLN A 26 -10.00 8.93 9.31
C GLN A 26 -10.00 7.81 8.27
N LYS A 27 -10.74 6.71 8.51
CA LYS A 27 -10.89 5.61 7.55
C LYS A 27 -11.54 6.09 6.25
N PHE A 28 -12.60 6.89 6.33
CA PHE A 28 -13.25 7.46 5.14
C PHE A 28 -12.32 8.38 4.36
N LEU A 29 -11.52 9.20 5.04
CA LEU A 29 -10.59 10.11 4.39
C LEU A 29 -9.45 9.35 3.68
N LYS A 30 -8.92 8.29 4.29
CA LYS A 30 -7.95 7.38 3.64
C LYS A 30 -8.55 6.74 2.39
N LEU A 31 -9.77 6.22 2.49
CA LEU A 31 -10.48 5.61 1.37
C LEU A 31 -10.76 6.61 0.23
N ALA A 32 -11.22 7.82 0.57
CA ALA A 32 -11.49 8.88 -0.40
C ALA A 32 -10.22 9.31 -1.17
N LYS A 33 -9.07 9.39 -0.48
CA LYS A 33 -7.77 9.65 -1.13
C LYS A 33 -7.41 8.56 -2.12
N ALA A 34 -7.54 7.29 -1.74
CA ALA A 34 -7.25 6.16 -2.62
C ALA A 34 -8.17 6.17 -3.87
N PHE A 35 -9.47 6.43 -3.69
CA PHE A 35 -10.40 6.54 -4.81
C PHE A 35 -10.07 7.71 -5.75
N LYS A 36 -9.71 8.88 -5.21
CA LYS A 36 -9.31 10.04 -6.02
C LYS A 36 -8.06 9.74 -6.84
N GLN A 37 -7.08 9.08 -6.23
CA GLN A 37 -5.83 8.66 -6.88
C GLN A 37 -6.13 7.68 -8.03
N MET A 38 -6.88 6.60 -7.76
CA MET A 38 -7.27 5.60 -8.76
C MET A 38 -8.09 6.21 -9.91
N ALA A 39 -8.98 7.15 -9.61
CA ALA A 39 -9.75 7.85 -10.65
C ALA A 39 -8.84 8.68 -11.58
N ALA A 40 -7.82 9.35 -11.03
CA ALA A 40 -6.85 10.09 -11.84
C ALA A 40 -6.04 9.16 -12.75
N GLU A 41 -5.60 8.00 -12.24
CA GLU A 41 -4.90 7.00 -13.05
C GLU A 41 -5.77 6.46 -14.18
N ASN A 42 -7.03 6.12 -13.89
CA ASN A 42 -7.95 5.63 -14.91
C ASN A 42 -8.20 6.65 -16.03
N VAL A 43 -8.19 7.95 -15.72
CA VAL A 43 -8.28 9.01 -16.74
C VAL A 43 -7.01 9.06 -17.60
N ALA A 44 -5.84 8.94 -16.97
CA ALA A 44 -4.55 8.90 -17.67
C ALA A 44 -4.46 7.65 -18.58
N LEU A 45 -4.79 6.47 -18.07
CA LEU A 45 -4.86 5.20 -18.81
C LEU A 45 -5.82 5.31 -20.01
N LYS A 46 -7.00 5.89 -19.81
CA LYS A 46 -7.95 6.09 -20.92
C LYS A 46 -7.39 6.99 -22.01
N THR A 47 -6.63 8.01 -21.64
CA THR A 47 -5.98 8.93 -22.59
C THR A 47 -4.84 8.23 -23.32
N PHE A 48 -4.01 7.50 -22.58
CA PHE A 48 -2.94 6.67 -23.11
C PHE A 48 -3.45 5.67 -24.15
N CYS A 49 -4.47 4.87 -23.81
CA CYS A 49 -5.05 3.89 -24.72
C CYS A 49 -5.62 4.53 -26.00
N LYS A 50 -6.18 5.74 -25.91
CA LYS A 50 -6.66 6.47 -27.10
C LYS A 50 -5.52 6.91 -28.01
N ASN A 51 -4.43 7.41 -27.44
CA ASN A 51 -3.27 7.85 -28.21
C ASN A 51 -2.58 6.64 -28.86
N ALA A 52 -2.36 5.58 -28.09
CA ALA A 52 -1.76 4.35 -28.62
C ALA A 52 -2.61 3.76 -29.75
N ALA A 53 -3.95 3.75 -29.63
CA ALA A 53 -4.83 3.28 -30.69
C ALA A 53 -4.73 4.15 -31.97
N PHE A 54 -4.62 5.47 -31.81
CA PHE A 54 -4.41 6.39 -32.93
C PHE A 54 -3.07 6.12 -33.64
N ASP A 55 -1.99 5.94 -32.88
CA ASP A 55 -0.67 5.62 -33.43
C ASP A 55 -0.72 4.28 -34.19
N ALA A 56 -1.41 3.27 -33.65
CA ALA A 56 -1.58 1.98 -34.30
C ALA A 56 -2.31 2.07 -35.66
N ASP A 57 -3.38 2.87 -35.72
CA ASP A 57 -4.16 3.11 -36.93
C ASP A 57 -3.33 3.91 -37.96
N TYR A 58 -2.54 4.89 -37.51
CA TYR A 58 -1.63 5.67 -38.36
C TYR A 58 -0.52 4.81 -38.98
N GLU A 59 0.12 3.96 -38.19
CA GLU A 59 1.14 3.01 -38.67
C GLU A 59 0.54 2.03 -39.70
N ALA A 60 -0.70 1.59 -39.48
CA ALA A 60 -1.42 0.73 -40.42
C ALA A 60 -1.75 1.44 -41.74
N GLU A 61 -2.20 2.69 -41.71
CA GLU A 61 -2.52 3.47 -42.92
C GLU A 61 -1.28 3.77 -43.77
N LEU A 62 -0.12 3.96 -43.12
CA LEU A 62 1.16 4.20 -43.81
C LEU A 62 1.91 2.93 -44.21
N GLY A 63 1.36 1.75 -43.90
CA GLY A 63 1.99 0.46 -44.20
C GLY A 63 3.27 0.18 -43.42
N MET A 64 3.43 0.83 -42.26
CA MET A 64 4.55 0.64 -41.34
C MET A 64 4.36 -0.61 -40.46
N GLU A 65 5.42 -1.05 -39.77
CA GLU A 65 5.39 -2.26 -38.96
C GLU A 65 4.48 -2.07 -37.73
N ARG A 66 3.48 -2.94 -37.57
CA ARG A 66 2.50 -2.88 -36.48
C ARG A 66 3.12 -3.35 -35.16
N GLY A 67 3.96 -2.52 -34.54
CA GLY A 67 4.58 -2.76 -33.23
C GLY A 67 4.26 -1.68 -32.19
N GLY A 68 4.00 -0.44 -32.62
CA GLY A 68 3.92 0.72 -31.72
C GLY A 68 2.87 0.61 -30.61
N PHE A 69 1.72 -0.02 -30.87
CA PHE A 69 0.67 -0.23 -29.86
C PHE A 69 1.10 -1.20 -28.75
N THR A 70 1.72 -2.32 -29.12
CA THR A 70 2.14 -3.35 -28.17
C THR A 70 3.29 -2.85 -27.32
N ASP A 71 4.24 -2.14 -27.93
CA ASP A 71 5.36 -1.52 -27.20
C ASP A 71 4.90 -0.41 -26.26
N ALA A 72 3.90 0.39 -26.67
CA ALA A 72 3.28 1.38 -25.81
C ALA A 72 2.62 0.71 -24.59
N LEU A 73 1.81 -0.33 -24.79
CA LEU A 73 1.17 -1.05 -23.67
C LEU A 73 2.17 -1.65 -22.68
N ASN A 74 3.32 -2.15 -23.16
CA ASN A 74 4.37 -2.69 -22.30
C ASN A 74 5.06 -1.63 -21.42
N ASN A 75 5.00 -0.36 -21.82
CA ASN A 75 5.62 0.78 -21.12
C ASN A 75 4.62 1.61 -20.32
N ILE A 76 3.44 1.06 -20.03
CA ILE A 76 2.40 1.77 -19.27
C ILE A 76 2.83 1.90 -17.80
N GLU A 77 2.87 3.12 -17.29
CA GLU A 77 3.17 3.40 -15.89
C GLU A 77 1.87 3.60 -15.10
N ILE A 78 1.72 2.85 -13.99
CA ILE A 78 0.56 2.90 -13.09
C ILE A 78 1.02 3.14 -11.64
N PRO A 79 1.67 4.29 -11.35
CA PRO A 79 2.45 4.49 -10.14
C PRO A 79 1.68 4.35 -8.82
N ALA A 80 0.39 4.73 -8.78
CA ALA A 80 -0.44 4.53 -7.61
C ALA A 80 -0.94 3.09 -7.47
N THR A 81 -1.18 2.38 -8.57
CA THR A 81 -1.43 0.94 -8.52
C THR A 81 -0.18 0.21 -8.01
N ASP A 82 1.01 0.57 -8.51
CA ASP A 82 2.28 0.02 -8.04
C ASP A 82 2.51 0.29 -6.55
N ARG A 83 2.22 1.52 -6.11
CA ARG A 83 2.23 1.93 -4.70
C ARG A 83 1.29 1.10 -3.83
N ILE A 84 0.06 0.87 -4.29
CA ILE A 84 -0.93 0.03 -3.58
C ILE A 84 -0.39 -1.41 -3.45
N VAL A 85 0.15 -1.97 -4.53
CA VAL A 85 0.73 -3.32 -4.52
C VAL A 85 1.93 -3.39 -3.58
N ALA A 86 2.80 -2.38 -3.56
CA ALA A 86 3.92 -2.30 -2.61
C ALA A 86 3.42 -2.26 -1.16
N GLY A 87 2.36 -1.50 -0.88
CA GLY A 87 1.72 -1.46 0.45
C GLY A 87 1.17 -2.83 0.87
N ILE A 88 0.45 -3.52 -0.02
CA ILE A 88 -0.08 -4.87 0.25
C ILE A 88 1.06 -5.87 0.51
N LYS A 89 2.14 -5.79 -0.27
CA LYS A 89 3.32 -6.63 -0.05
C LYS A 89 3.96 -6.33 1.31
N ALA A 90 4.06 -5.06 1.70
CA ALA A 90 4.59 -4.68 3.00
C ALA A 90 3.73 -5.26 4.14
N ASP A 91 2.41 -5.09 4.06
CA ASP A 91 1.48 -5.61 5.08
C ASP A 91 1.61 -7.14 5.23
N GLY A 92 1.78 -7.88 4.13
CA GLY A 92 2.02 -9.33 4.18
C GLY A 92 3.38 -9.71 4.80
N VAL A 93 4.42 -8.91 4.58
CA VAL A 93 5.74 -9.11 5.19
C VAL A 93 5.68 -8.84 6.70
N GLU A 94 4.97 -7.79 7.11
CA GLU A 94 4.74 -7.48 8.53
C GLU A 94 4.02 -8.62 9.25
N GLU A 95 2.95 -9.17 8.65
CA GLU A 95 2.22 -10.32 9.21
C GLU A 95 3.13 -11.55 9.35
N PHE A 96 3.93 -11.85 8.32
CA PHE A 96 4.87 -12.97 8.36
C PHE A 96 5.94 -12.81 9.45
N ILE A 97 6.52 -11.62 9.59
CA ILE A 97 7.47 -11.31 10.66
C ILE A 97 6.82 -11.50 12.03
N GLY A 98 5.57 -11.06 12.20
CA GLY A 98 4.82 -11.24 13.44
C GLY A 98 4.65 -12.71 13.83
N LEU A 99 4.37 -13.59 12.85
CA LEU A 99 4.28 -15.03 13.07
C LEU A 99 5.63 -15.64 13.49
N LEU A 100 6.73 -15.21 12.86
CA LEU A 100 8.07 -15.67 13.24
C LEU A 100 8.44 -15.20 14.65
N GLN A 101 8.12 -13.96 15.01
CA GLN A 101 8.36 -13.43 16.35
C GLN A 101 7.55 -14.20 17.40
N GLN A 102 6.27 -14.48 17.12
CA GLN A 102 5.44 -15.31 17.99
C GLN A 102 6.06 -16.69 18.20
N HIS A 103 6.57 -17.33 17.13
CA HIS A 103 7.22 -18.62 17.26
C HIS A 103 8.44 -18.53 18.18
N VAL A 104 9.29 -17.50 18.03
CA VAL A 104 10.43 -17.22 18.91
C VAL A 104 10.01 -17.06 20.36
N ASP A 105 8.90 -16.36 20.61
CA ASP A 105 8.40 -16.10 21.96
C ASP A 105 7.79 -17.35 22.63
N GLU A 106 7.23 -18.29 21.85
CA GLU A 106 6.63 -19.55 22.35
C GLU A 106 7.68 -20.57 22.83
N GLY A 107 8.92 -20.51 22.32
CA GLY A 107 10.10 -21.06 22.99
C GLY A 107 10.34 -22.57 22.90
N ASP A 108 9.97 -23.24 21.81
CA ASP A 108 10.29 -24.66 21.57
C ASP A 108 11.38 -24.82 20.49
N PHE A 109 12.65 -24.62 20.88
CA PHE A 109 13.79 -24.60 19.95
C PHE A 109 14.91 -25.52 20.36
N VAL A 110 15.61 -26.09 19.37
CA VAL A 110 16.79 -26.93 19.57
C VAL A 110 17.97 -26.39 18.76
N GLY A 111 19.15 -26.29 19.39
CA GLY A 111 20.36 -25.82 18.71
C GLY A 111 20.27 -24.33 18.31
N ASP A 112 20.64 -24.02 17.07
CA ASP A 112 20.79 -22.63 16.60
C ASP A 112 19.53 -22.06 15.90
N GLU A 113 18.38 -22.72 16.02
CA GLU A 113 17.12 -22.35 15.35
C GLU A 113 16.67 -20.92 15.65
N VAL A 114 16.82 -20.47 16.91
CA VAL A 114 16.47 -19.10 17.31
C VAL A 114 17.28 -18.06 16.54
N ALA A 115 18.59 -18.28 16.37
CA ALA A 115 19.46 -17.34 15.67
C ALA A 115 19.09 -17.23 14.18
N VAL A 116 18.72 -18.35 13.56
CA VAL A 116 18.26 -18.38 12.16
C VAL A 116 16.93 -17.63 12.00
N ILE A 117 15.97 -17.85 12.91
CA ILE A 117 14.65 -17.20 12.83
C ILE A 117 14.75 -15.70 13.09
N VAL A 118 15.56 -15.28 14.08
CA VAL A 118 15.82 -13.85 14.34
C VAL A 118 16.49 -13.19 13.13
N GLY A 119 17.44 -13.86 12.47
CA GLY A 119 18.03 -13.37 11.23
C GLY A 119 17.00 -13.19 10.11
N ALA A 120 16.05 -14.14 9.95
CA ALA A 120 14.97 -14.03 8.98
C ALA A 120 14.00 -12.87 9.30
N ILE A 121 13.71 -12.63 10.58
CA ILE A 121 12.91 -11.50 11.05
C ILE A 121 13.58 -10.17 10.66
N ASP A 122 14.88 -10.04 10.89
CA ASP A 122 15.59 -8.79 10.59
C ASP A 122 15.68 -8.52 9.08
N CYS A 123 15.96 -9.54 8.26
CA CYS A 123 15.86 -9.43 6.80
C CYS A 123 14.44 -9.06 6.35
N GLY A 124 13.41 -9.62 7.02
CA GLY A 124 12.02 -9.27 6.77
C GLY A 124 11.74 -7.79 7.03
N LYS A 125 12.24 -7.23 8.14
CA LYS A 125 12.06 -5.80 8.48
C LYS A 125 12.67 -4.89 7.43
N GLU A 126 13.88 -5.20 6.95
CA GLU A 126 14.51 -4.45 5.87
C GLU A 126 13.66 -4.47 4.59
N PHE A 127 13.09 -5.63 4.24
CA PHE A 127 12.22 -5.76 3.07
C PHE A 127 10.89 -5.01 3.25
N PHE A 128 10.31 -5.02 4.44
CA PHE A 128 9.12 -4.23 4.79
C PHE A 128 9.37 -2.73 4.58
N GLU A 129 10.50 -2.21 5.08
CA GLU A 129 10.86 -0.79 4.95
C GLU A 129 11.00 -0.37 3.49
N GLN A 130 11.69 -1.17 2.67
CA GLN A 130 11.83 -0.91 1.23
C GLN A 130 10.47 -0.85 0.51
N LEU A 131 9.55 -1.75 0.86
CA LEU A 131 8.20 -1.77 0.29
C LEU A 131 7.37 -0.57 0.76
N ARG A 132 7.51 -0.15 2.03
CA ARG A 132 6.82 1.03 2.57
C ARG A 132 7.31 2.33 1.95
N GLU A 133 8.62 2.49 1.72
CA GLU A 133 9.16 3.62 0.97
C GLU A 133 8.59 3.72 -0.45
N GLY A 134 8.35 2.57 -1.10
CA GLY A 134 7.67 2.52 -2.39
C GLY A 134 6.17 2.82 -2.28
N ALA A 135 5.53 2.45 -1.17
CA ALA A 135 4.11 2.66 -0.90
C ALA A 135 3.75 4.09 -0.46
N ASP A 136 4.72 4.90 -0.02
CA ASP A 136 4.47 6.26 0.48
C ASP A 136 4.91 7.38 -0.50
N LYS A 137 5.62 7.04 -1.58
CA LYS A 137 6.01 7.97 -2.67
C LYS A 137 4.89 8.14 -3.68
#